data_AF-A0A1V0A6D9-F1
#
_entry.id   AF-A0A1V0A6D9-F1
#
_cell.length_a   1.000
_cell.length_b   1.000
_cell.length_c   1.000
_cell.angle_alpha   90.00
_cell.angle_beta   90.00
_cell.angle_gamma   90.00
#
_symmetry.space_group_name_H-M   'P 1'
#
loop_
_entity.id
_entity.type
_entity.pdbx_description
1 polymer ?
#
loop_
_entity_poly.entity_id
_entity_poly.type
_entity_poly.pdbx_seq_one_letter_code
_entity_poly.pdbx_strand_id
1 'polypeptide(L)'
;MASGYTGERRVHLETLAELLPSHGLVSRMVGGEDPVLWVWQPRTGRHTVIFATPSSQGWQFLWSPGGQAPVADLERTVTALRDALDSGQPT
;
A
#
# COMPACT_ATOMS: atom_id res chain seq x y z
N MET A 1 -0.35 -3.35 -24.97
CA MET A 1 -0.59 -4.53 -24.10
C MET A 1 -0.43 -4.14 -22.63
N ALA A 2 -1.32 -3.30 -22.11
CA ALA A 2 -1.32 -2.84 -20.70
C ALA A 2 -2.51 -3.39 -19.89
N SER A 3 -3.44 -4.10 -20.53
CA SER A 3 -4.79 -4.36 -20.01
C SER A 3 -4.89 -5.39 -18.87
N GLY A 4 -3.86 -6.22 -18.63
CA GLY A 4 -3.90 -7.25 -17.59
C GLY A 4 -3.42 -6.77 -16.22
N TYR A 5 -2.24 -6.14 -16.20
CA TYR A 5 -1.60 -5.71 -14.95
C TYR A 5 -2.36 -4.58 -14.23
N THR A 6 -3.07 -3.71 -14.95
CA THR A 6 -3.88 -2.65 -14.33
C THR A 6 -5.02 -3.19 -13.45
N GLY A 7 -5.74 -4.20 -13.92
CA GLY A 7 -6.85 -4.80 -13.16
C GLY A 7 -6.35 -5.53 -11.93
N GLU A 8 -5.33 -6.36 -12.08
CA GLU A 8 -4.75 -7.12 -10.98
C GLU A 8 -4.09 -6.22 -9.92
N ARG A 9 -3.40 -5.15 -10.35
CA ARG A 9 -2.89 -4.10 -9.45
C ARG A 9 -4.00 -3.49 -8.61
N ARG A 10 -5.10 -3.10 -9.26
CA ARG A 10 -6.26 -2.48 -8.58
C ARG A 10 -6.80 -3.44 -7.51
N VAL A 11 -7.01 -4.70 -7.85
CA VAL A 11 -7.49 -5.73 -6.90
C VAL A 11 -6.57 -5.82 -5.68
N HIS A 12 -5.25 -5.89 -5.88
CA HIS A 12 -4.32 -5.96 -4.75
C HIS A 12 -4.39 -4.72 -3.84
N LEU A 13 -4.48 -3.53 -4.42
CA LEU A 13 -4.59 -2.29 -3.65
C LEU A 13 -5.94 -2.19 -2.93
N GLU A 14 -7.04 -2.66 -3.53
CA GLU A 14 -8.37 -2.71 -2.91
C GLU A 14 -8.39 -3.69 -1.73
N THR A 15 -7.83 -4.90 -1.89
CA THR A 15 -7.72 -5.87 -0.79
C THR A 15 -6.91 -5.32 0.37
N LEU A 16 -5.81 -4.60 0.09
CA LEU A 16 -5.05 -3.92 1.14
C LEU A 16 -5.90 -2.82 1.81
N ALA A 17 -6.64 -2.03 1.02
CA ALA A 17 -7.47 -0.94 1.52
C ALA A 17 -8.57 -1.41 2.48
N GLU A 18 -9.13 -2.61 2.27
CA GLU A 18 -10.11 -3.23 3.16
C GLU A 18 -9.54 -3.55 4.56
N LEU A 19 -8.25 -3.89 4.65
CA LEU A 19 -7.61 -4.27 5.90
C LEU A 19 -7.09 -3.07 6.71
N LEU A 20 -6.76 -1.95 6.06
CA LEU A 20 -6.17 -0.78 6.72
C LEU A 20 -7.01 -0.20 7.88
N PRO A 21 -8.36 -0.10 7.80
CA PRO A 21 -9.19 0.43 8.88
C PRO A 21 -9.11 -0.38 10.18
N SER A 22 -8.98 -1.71 10.11
CA SER A 22 -8.85 -2.54 11.33
C SER A 22 -7.56 -2.25 12.10
N HIS A 23 -6.58 -1.66 11.41
CA HIS A 23 -5.30 -1.23 11.96
C HIS A 23 -5.22 0.29 12.21
N GLY A 24 -6.35 0.99 12.18
CA GLY A 24 -6.44 2.43 12.47
C GLY A 24 -5.80 3.32 11.39
N LEU A 25 -5.57 2.78 10.20
CA LEU A 25 -5.12 3.51 9.03
C LEU A 25 -6.31 3.82 8.12
N VAL A 26 -6.21 4.90 7.37
CA VAL A 26 -7.22 5.27 6.38
C VAL A 26 -6.54 5.37 5.03
N SER A 27 -7.27 5.05 3.97
CA SER A 27 -6.73 5.06 2.62
C SER A 27 -7.69 5.59 1.58
N ARG A 28 -7.13 5.95 0.43
CA ARG A 28 -7.85 6.41 -0.76
C ARG A 28 -7.13 5.95 -2.02
N MET A 29 -7.87 5.34 -2.93
CA MET A 29 -7.36 5.03 -4.26
C MET A 29 -7.16 6.33 -5.07
N VAL A 30 -6.01 6.46 -5.72
CA VAL A 30 -5.65 7.61 -6.57
C VAL A 30 -5.11 7.08 -7.89
N GLY A 31 -5.40 7.75 -9.01
CA GLY A 31 -4.97 7.33 -10.34
C GLY A 31 -6.02 6.46 -11.06
N GLY A 32 -6.12 6.64 -12.38
CA GLY A 32 -7.08 5.94 -13.24
C GLY A 32 -6.57 4.55 -13.65
N GLU A 33 -5.76 4.53 -14.71
CA GLU A 33 -5.23 3.29 -15.31
C GLU A 33 -4.03 2.70 -14.54
N ASP A 34 -3.32 3.51 -13.77
CA ASP A 34 -2.24 3.05 -12.89
C ASP A 34 -2.56 3.48 -11.46
N PRO A 35 -3.48 2.77 -10.79
CA PRO A 35 -3.90 3.15 -9.46
C PRO A 35 -2.76 2.96 -8.44
N VAL A 36 -2.71 3.87 -7.48
CA VAL A 36 -1.91 3.81 -6.26
C VAL A 36 -2.84 3.99 -5.06
N LEU A 37 -2.40 3.51 -3.89
CA LEU A 37 -3.15 3.70 -2.65
C LEU A 37 -2.47 4.77 -1.79
N TRP A 38 -3.13 5.91 -1.59
CA TRP A 38 -2.69 6.90 -0.62
C TRP A 38 -3.18 6.47 0.77
N VAL A 39 -2.26 6.31 1.72
CA VAL A 39 -2.54 5.80 3.07
C VAL A 39 -2.07 6.81 4.10
N TRP A 40 -2.86 7.05 5.13
CA TRP A 40 -2.50 7.96 6.22
C TRP A 40 -3.00 7.48 7.58
N GLN A 41 -2.30 7.92 8.62
CA GLN A 41 -2.69 7.72 9.99
C GLN A 41 -3.47 8.95 10.49
N PRO A 42 -4.76 8.84 10.84
CA PRO A 42 -5.59 10.00 11.20
C PRO A 42 -5.09 10.78 12.42
N ARG A 43 -4.43 10.08 13.37
CA ARG A 43 -3.98 10.69 14.62
C ARG A 43 -2.75 11.57 14.48
N THR A 44 -1.85 11.24 13.55
CA THR A 44 -0.56 11.93 13.36
C THR A 44 -0.52 12.75 12.07
N GLY A 45 -1.43 12.48 11.12
CA GLY A 45 -1.42 13.07 9.78
C GLY A 45 -0.31 12.55 8.86
N ARG A 46 0.53 11.62 9.35
CA ARG A 46 1.59 11.00 8.54
C ARG A 46 0.97 10.14 7.46
N HIS A 47 1.55 10.19 6.27
CA HIS A 47 1.00 9.53 5.10
C HIS A 47 2.10 9.02 4.17
N THR A 48 1.74 8.05 3.34
CA THR A 48 2.59 7.49 2.28
C THR A 48 1.72 7.06 1.10
N VAL A 49 2.36 6.77 -0.03
CA VAL A 49 1.71 6.21 -1.21
C VAL A 49 2.23 4.80 -1.41
N ILE A 50 1.31 3.88 -1.69
CA ILE A 50 1.60 2.47 -1.94
C ILE A 50 1.37 2.18 -3.42
N PHE A 51 2.37 1.56 -4.02
CA PHE A 51 2.31 1.03 -5.37
C PHE A 51 2.35 -0.50 -5.34
N ALA A 52 1.53 -1.16 -6.16
CA ALA A 52 1.59 -2.60 -6.36
C ALA A 52 2.25 -2.91 -7.71
N THR A 53 3.27 -3.76 -7.69
CA THR A 53 4.05 -4.13 -8.86
C THR A 53 4.25 -5.65 -8.96
N PRO A 54 4.22 -6.23 -10.17
CA PRO A 54 4.68 -7.60 -10.34
C PRO A 54 6.19 -7.70 -10.11
N SER A 55 6.64 -8.85 -9.64
CA SER A 55 8.03 -9.24 -9.47
C SER A 55 8.23 -10.71 -9.90
N SER A 56 9.47 -11.19 -9.92
CA SER A 56 9.76 -12.61 -10.20
C SER A 56 9.19 -13.59 -9.17
N GLN A 57 8.79 -13.10 -7.99
CA GLN A 57 8.26 -13.90 -6.88
C GLN A 57 6.74 -13.67 -6.65
N GLY A 58 6.05 -13.08 -7.63
CA GLY A 58 4.66 -12.63 -7.50
C GLY A 58 4.56 -11.13 -7.25
N TRP A 59 3.44 -10.66 -6.72
CA TRP A 59 3.20 -9.23 -6.51
C TRP A 59 3.78 -8.71 -5.21
N GLN A 60 4.25 -7.46 -5.26
CA GLN A 60 4.77 -6.74 -4.11
C GLN A 60 4.13 -5.35 -4.00
N PHE A 61 3.91 -4.94 -2.75
CA PHE A 61 3.65 -3.56 -2.39
C PHE A 61 4.96 -2.84 -2.12
N LEU A 62 5.04 -1.58 -2.55
CA LEU A 62 6.16 -0.67 -2.34
C LEU A 62 5.64 0.64 -1.75
N TRP A 63 6.34 1.21 -0.75
CA TRP A 63 6.02 2.51 -0.17
C TRP A 63 7.27 3.24 0.35
N SER A 64 7.13 4.54 0.59
CA SER A 64 8.22 5.36 1.15
C SER A 64 8.12 5.46 2.68
N PRO A 65 9.26 5.50 3.40
CA PRO A 65 10.63 5.29 2.91
C PRO A 65 11.00 3.81 2.81
N GLY A 66 11.38 3.35 1.60
CA GLY A 66 12.03 2.06 1.33
C GLY A 66 11.25 0.79 1.71
N GLY A 67 9.97 0.91 2.07
CA GLY A 67 9.16 -0.20 2.50
C GLY A 67 8.73 -1.09 1.34
N GLN A 68 8.82 -2.40 1.55
CA GLN A 68 8.31 -3.38 0.61
C GLN A 68 7.78 -4.62 1.34
N ALA A 69 6.70 -5.20 0.83
CA ALA A 69 6.16 -6.46 1.33
C ALA A 69 5.42 -7.24 0.23
N PRO A 70 5.42 -8.58 0.29
CA PRO A 70 4.66 -9.39 -0.65
C PRO A 70 3.15 -9.23 -0.44
N VAL A 71 2.39 -9.22 -1.54
CA VAL A 71 0.91 -9.18 -1.46
C VAL A 71 0.34 -10.42 -0.77
N ALA A 72 1.06 -11.53 -0.77
CA ALA A 72 0.66 -12.79 -0.13
C ALA A 72 0.58 -12.70 1.42
N ASP A 73 1.13 -11.66 2.04
CA ASP A 73 1.14 -11.47 3.50
C ASP A 73 0.67 -10.05 3.87
N LEU A 74 -0.65 -9.87 3.84
CA LEU A 74 -1.31 -8.58 4.07
C LEU A 74 -1.15 -8.10 5.52
N GLU A 75 -1.23 -9.00 6.50
CA GLU A 75 -1.08 -8.63 7.92
C GLU A 75 0.32 -8.10 8.21
N ARG A 76 1.36 -8.77 7.68
CA ARG A 76 2.73 -8.27 7.76
C ARG A 76 2.89 -6.94 7.03
N THR A 77 2.24 -6.79 5.87
CA THR A 77 2.25 -5.54 5.09
C THR A 77 1.66 -4.38 5.90
N VAL A 78 0.48 -4.56 6.50
CA VAL A 78 -0.19 -3.51 7.27
C VAL A 78 0.58 -3.17 8.54
N THR A 79 1.15 -4.17 9.21
CA THR A 79 2.04 -3.95 10.38
C THR A 79 3.24 -3.08 9.98
N ALA A 80 3.93 -3.44 8.90
CA ALA A 80 5.10 -2.68 8.44
C ALA A 80 4.75 -1.26 7.97
N LEU A 81 3.57 -1.06 7.36
CA LEU A 81 3.06 0.26 7.00
C LEU A 81 2.78 1.11 8.23
N ARG A 82 2.15 0.52 9.25
CA ARG A 82 1.87 1.20 10.49
C ARG A 82 3.16 1.63 11.19
N ASP A 83 4.13 0.72 11.31
CA ASP A 83 5.43 1.03 11.89
C ASP A 83 6.16 2.14 11.10
N ALA A 84 6.09 2.14 9.76
CA ALA A 84 6.65 3.21 8.94
C ALA A 84 5.94 4.57 9.19
N LEU A 85 4.62 4.54 9.35
CA LEU A 85 3.79 5.72 9.64
C LEU A 85 3.82 6.16 11.11
N ASP A 86 4.31 5.33 12.03
CA ASP A 86 4.56 5.69 13.43
C ASP A 86 6.02 6.16 13.67
N SER A 87 7.01 5.56 12.97
CA SER A 87 8.46 5.74 13.22
C SER A 87 9.06 7.11 12.87
N GLY A 88 8.24 8.04 12.39
CA GLY A 88 8.54 9.46 12.43
C GLY A 88 9.91 9.86 11.91
N GLN A 89 10.42 9.35 10.79
CA GLN A 89 11.63 9.94 10.21
C GLN A 89 11.23 11.06 9.24
N PRO A 90 11.30 12.34 9.65
CA PRO A 90 11.33 13.43 8.69
C PRO A 90 12.60 13.25 7.84
N THR A 91 12.44 13.22 6.53
CA THR A 91 13.53 13.55 5.61
C THR A 91 13.93 15.00 5.77
#